data_AF-A0A916YVR2-F1
#
_entry.id   AF-A0A916YVR2-F1
#
_cell.length_a   1.000
_cell.length_b   1.000
_cell.length_c   1.000
_cell.angle_alpha   90.00
_cell.angle_beta   90.00
_cell.angle_gamma   90.00
#
_symmetry.space_group_name_H-M   'P 1'
#
loop_
_entity.id
_entity.type
_entity.pdbx_description
1 polymer ?
#
loop_
_entity_poly.entity_id
_entity_poly.type
_entity_poly.pdbx_seq_one_letter_code
_entity_poly.pdbx_strand_id
1 'polypeptide(L)'
;MYRFLKVCIISFAAWQVNAQNITIRPNKIDADYTNYENVFLRSTAIPNIVGIRINGTHANPSATQDGNTLLSVEGRGYAGGSFTALNAALRFTATQNWNANNQGTRAEIYVTQNNTTLTSSRLFINHNGKVGIGNYLVTEPDHQLEVQQPSDSDKGIGVYRYAGDAPSIFGISANGSNILPYPTTSGNILARFGGKGHNSVDYTTARARIDMVANQNWTTTATGADMQFYTTQSGTSTATQKMVIQGNGNVGIGDANPQSKLSVMGDLQLGIETKNYSSNEVSFNALNRNGKSVIMFRGNGTVNLNGISGGVDGLILTVMTNSTTTLKIWGNYPLANVAASDRIVFAENGGWILDLSVNVKPNSGCMLIYDGTDQVWRVLGNN
;
A
#
# COMPACT_ATOMS: atom_id res chain seq x y z
N MET A 1 75.42 -43.82 60.50
CA MET A 1 74.21 -43.40 61.24
C MET A 1 73.27 -42.73 60.24
N TYR A 2 72.36 -43.47 59.60
CA TYR A 2 71.49 -42.90 58.56
C TYR A 2 70.15 -42.46 59.18
N ARG A 3 69.89 -41.15 59.16
CA ARG A 3 68.61 -40.53 59.56
C ARG A 3 67.64 -40.60 58.39
N PHE A 4 66.48 -41.23 58.59
CA PHE A 4 65.39 -41.19 57.62
C PHE A 4 64.58 -39.90 57.77
N LEU A 5 64.54 -39.12 56.69
CA LEU A 5 63.67 -37.96 56.52
C LEU A 5 62.26 -38.46 56.17
N LYS A 6 61.28 -38.26 57.05
CA LYS A 6 59.87 -38.50 56.72
C LYS A 6 59.31 -37.28 55.99
N VAL A 7 59.21 -37.37 54.67
CA VAL A 7 58.47 -36.40 53.84
C VAL A 7 57.01 -36.83 53.82
N CYS A 8 56.12 -35.99 54.33
CA CYS A 8 54.68 -36.16 54.20
C CYS A 8 54.24 -35.50 52.88
N ILE A 9 53.86 -36.31 51.89
CA ILE A 9 53.25 -35.82 50.65
C ILE A 9 51.74 -35.82 50.86
N ILE A 10 51.15 -34.64 51.00
CA ILE A 10 49.69 -34.47 50.98
C ILE A 10 49.28 -34.29 49.53
N SER A 11 48.65 -35.30 48.94
CA SER A 11 48.08 -35.24 47.59
C SER A 11 46.61 -34.82 47.66
N PHE A 12 46.25 -33.70 47.02
CA PHE A 12 44.86 -33.35 46.77
C PHE A 12 44.47 -33.89 45.38
N ALA A 13 43.46 -34.78 45.32
CA ALA A 13 42.84 -35.21 44.08
C ALA A 13 41.48 -34.53 43.95
N ALA A 14 41.35 -33.59 43.01
CA ALA A 14 40.05 -33.03 42.64
C ALA A 14 39.39 -33.98 41.63
N TRP A 15 38.30 -34.63 42.00
CA TRP A 15 37.61 -35.62 41.16
C TRP A 15 36.53 -35.04 40.24
N GLN A 16 36.28 -33.74 40.30
CA GLN A 16 35.40 -33.05 39.34
C GLN A 16 35.89 -31.63 39.08
N VAL A 17 36.51 -31.42 37.92
CA VAL A 17 36.73 -30.09 37.37
C VAL A 17 35.45 -29.70 36.65
N ASN A 18 34.48 -29.12 37.38
CA ASN A 18 33.19 -28.68 36.82
C ASN A 18 33.26 -27.34 36.06
N ALA A 19 34.46 -26.77 35.91
CA ALA A 19 34.68 -25.56 35.13
C ALA A 19 36.02 -25.67 34.38
N GLN A 20 35.95 -25.89 33.06
CA GLN A 20 37.05 -25.56 32.16
C GLN A 20 36.88 -24.11 31.71
N ASN A 21 37.84 -23.25 32.05
CA ASN A 21 37.97 -21.94 31.42
C ASN A 21 38.89 -22.08 30.19
N ILE A 22 38.33 -22.02 28.99
CA ILE A 22 39.14 -21.81 27.80
C ILE A 22 39.50 -20.32 27.77
N THR A 23 40.67 -19.98 28.30
CA THR A 23 41.23 -18.63 28.12
C THR A 23 41.83 -18.55 26.72
N ILE A 24 41.11 -17.91 25.80
CA ILE A 24 41.68 -17.45 24.54
C ILE A 24 42.67 -16.34 24.89
N ARG A 25 43.96 -16.55 24.64
CA ARG A 25 44.99 -15.56 24.89
C ARG A 25 45.45 -14.95 23.58
N PRO A 26 45.58 -13.61 23.52
CA PRO A 26 46.34 -12.93 22.49
C PRO A 26 47.66 -13.67 22.22
N ASN A 27 47.87 -14.18 21.00
CA ASN A 27 49.09 -14.84 20.51
C ASN A 27 49.39 -16.28 20.96
N LYS A 28 48.41 -17.06 21.42
CA LYS A 28 48.53 -18.54 21.44
C LYS A 28 47.71 -19.14 20.30
N ILE A 29 48.31 -19.19 19.11
CA ILE A 29 47.78 -19.95 17.97
C ILE A 29 47.97 -21.44 18.32
N ASP A 30 46.87 -22.18 18.40
CA ASP A 30 46.93 -23.63 18.35
C ASP A 30 47.53 -23.99 16.98
N ALA A 31 48.66 -24.68 16.95
CA ALA A 31 49.62 -24.71 15.84
C ALA A 31 49.06 -25.25 14.49
N ASP A 32 47.81 -25.70 14.47
CA ASP A 32 47.21 -26.40 13.35
C ASP A 32 46.55 -25.47 12.30
N TYR A 33 46.08 -24.24 12.61
CA TYR A 33 45.37 -23.42 11.60
C TYR A 33 45.41 -21.88 11.78
N THR A 34 46.32 -21.22 11.05
CA THR A 34 46.34 -19.79 10.62
C THR A 34 46.21 -18.67 11.68
N ASN A 35 46.36 -17.41 11.25
CA ASN A 35 46.61 -16.17 12.03
C ASN A 35 45.47 -15.69 12.96
N TYR A 36 44.62 -16.57 13.49
CA TYR A 36 43.46 -16.19 14.29
C TYR A 36 43.35 -16.98 15.60
N GLU A 37 42.89 -16.30 16.65
CA GLU A 37 42.58 -16.91 17.94
C GLU A 37 41.16 -17.49 17.97
N ASN A 38 41.07 -18.78 17.68
CA ASN A 38 39.79 -19.50 17.59
C ASN A 38 39.65 -20.57 18.68
N VAL A 39 38.40 -20.91 19.01
CA VAL A 39 38.06 -22.12 19.78
C VAL A 39 37.71 -23.23 18.79
N PHE A 40 38.54 -24.27 18.72
CA PHE A 40 38.30 -25.41 17.85
C PHE A 40 37.66 -26.57 18.63
N LEU A 41 36.49 -27.04 18.17
CA LEU A 41 35.81 -28.21 18.71
C LEU A 41 35.89 -29.35 17.67
N ARG A 42 36.67 -30.39 17.96
CA ARG A 42 36.89 -31.53 17.05
C ARG A 42 35.93 -32.66 17.42
N SER A 43 34.78 -32.73 16.75
CA SER A 43 33.77 -33.79 16.91
C SER A 43 32.93 -33.94 15.64
N THR A 44 32.26 -35.08 15.46
CA THR A 44 31.23 -35.27 14.41
C THR A 44 29.86 -34.73 14.82
N ALA A 45 29.67 -34.43 16.11
CA ALA A 45 28.47 -33.80 16.62
C ALA A 45 28.45 -32.28 16.32
N ILE A 46 27.26 -31.70 16.24
CA ILE A 46 27.09 -30.25 16.03
C ILE A 46 27.73 -29.50 17.21
N PRO A 47 28.72 -28.62 16.98
CA PRO A 47 29.28 -27.79 18.03
C PRO A 47 28.25 -26.75 18.48
N ASN A 48 27.89 -26.77 19.77
CA ASN A 48 26.90 -25.86 20.35
C ASN A 48 27.51 -24.99 21.44
N ILE A 49 27.07 -23.73 21.50
CA ILE A 49 27.20 -22.89 22.69
C ILE A 49 25.83 -22.89 23.36
N VAL A 50 25.73 -23.47 24.56
CA VAL A 50 24.46 -23.62 25.26
C VAL A 50 24.49 -22.81 26.55
N GLY A 51 23.58 -21.84 26.66
CA GLY A 51 23.30 -21.21 27.95
C GLY A 51 22.24 -22.00 28.69
N ILE A 52 22.58 -22.48 29.89
CA ILE A 52 21.65 -23.15 30.79
C ILE A 52 21.52 -22.28 32.03
N ARG A 53 20.33 -21.71 32.22
CA ARG A 53 20.00 -21.00 33.44
C ARG A 53 19.08 -21.85 34.31
N ILE A 54 19.46 -21.98 35.56
CA ILE A 54 18.59 -22.40 36.66
C ILE A 54 18.47 -21.24 37.64
N ASN A 55 17.34 -21.15 38.33
CA ASN A 55 17.27 -20.39 39.57
C ASN A 55 17.48 -21.34 40.75
N GLY A 56 17.51 -20.81 41.97
CA GLY A 56 17.79 -21.61 43.17
C GLY A 56 19.26 -22.00 43.23
N THR A 57 19.54 -23.20 43.73
CA THR A 57 20.91 -23.73 43.84
C THR A 57 21.06 -24.96 42.95
N HIS A 58 22.30 -25.36 42.67
CA HIS A 58 22.55 -26.59 41.92
C HIS A 58 21.93 -27.83 42.60
N ALA A 59 21.92 -27.87 43.94
CA ALA A 59 21.33 -28.96 44.71
C ALA A 59 19.78 -28.87 44.80
N ASN A 60 19.20 -27.68 44.61
CA ASN A 60 17.77 -27.45 44.61
C ASN A 60 17.39 -26.42 43.53
N PRO A 61 17.36 -26.83 42.25
CA PRO A 61 17.09 -25.94 41.14
C PRO A 61 15.62 -25.51 41.15
N SER A 62 15.39 -24.22 40.93
CA SER A 62 14.05 -23.69 40.66
C SER A 62 13.94 -23.22 39.21
N ALA A 63 12.69 -23.15 38.74
CA ALA A 63 12.41 -22.80 37.36
C ALA A 63 12.95 -21.42 36.98
N THR A 64 13.40 -21.30 35.73
CA THR A 64 13.70 -20.01 35.12
C THR A 64 12.48 -19.10 35.17
N GLN A 65 12.69 -17.84 35.52
CA GLN A 65 11.62 -16.85 35.67
C GLN A 65 11.62 -15.86 34.50
N ASP A 66 10.52 -15.13 34.35
CA ASP A 66 10.45 -14.04 33.38
C ASP A 66 11.62 -13.05 33.55
N GLY A 67 12.12 -12.52 32.43
CA GLY A 67 13.25 -11.61 32.36
C GLY A 67 14.62 -12.25 32.60
N ASN A 68 14.70 -13.55 32.90
CA ASN A 68 15.97 -14.23 33.10
C ASN A 68 16.73 -14.41 31.77
N THR A 69 17.97 -13.95 31.72
CA THR A 69 18.87 -14.21 30.59
C THR A 69 19.39 -15.63 30.62
N LEU A 70 19.16 -16.38 29.54
CA LEU A 70 19.62 -17.76 29.36
C LEU A 70 21.05 -17.81 28.84
N LEU A 71 21.35 -16.96 27.86
CA LEU A 71 22.66 -16.81 27.23
C LEU A 71 22.83 -15.36 26.78
N SER A 72 24.02 -14.80 26.97
CA SER A 72 24.41 -13.47 26.47
C SER A 72 25.81 -13.59 25.88
N VAL A 73 25.97 -13.15 24.63
CA VAL A 73 27.27 -12.99 23.98
C VAL A 73 27.52 -11.49 23.85
N GLU A 74 28.50 -10.97 24.59
CA GLU A 74 28.63 -9.54 24.85
C GLU A 74 29.91 -8.95 24.27
N GLY A 75 29.79 -7.80 23.61
CA GLY A 75 30.88 -6.93 23.19
C GLY A 75 31.06 -5.77 24.16
N ARG A 76 32.28 -5.61 24.65
CA ARG A 76 32.73 -4.50 25.51
C ARG A 76 34.08 -3.98 25.00
N GLY A 77 34.38 -2.72 25.26
CA GLY A 77 35.62 -2.06 24.86
C GLY A 77 36.33 -1.40 26.04
N TYR A 78 37.41 -0.68 25.77
CA TYR A 78 38.13 0.15 26.75
C TYR A 78 38.03 1.61 26.35
N ALA A 79 37.57 2.47 27.26
CA ALA A 79 37.32 3.89 27.00
C ALA A 79 38.44 4.82 27.50
N GLY A 80 39.66 4.29 27.69
CA GLY A 80 40.82 5.07 28.15
C GLY A 80 41.01 5.14 29.66
N GLY A 81 39.99 4.80 30.47
CA GLY A 81 40.09 4.74 31.93
C GLY A 81 39.53 3.45 32.55
N SER A 82 38.52 2.86 31.91
CA SER A 82 37.91 1.60 32.33
C SER A 82 37.39 0.83 31.12
N PHE A 83 37.14 -0.47 31.32
CA PHE A 83 36.31 -1.22 30.39
C PHE A 83 34.89 -0.65 30.41
N THR A 84 34.27 -0.58 29.24
CA THR A 84 32.91 -0.11 29.09
C THR A 84 31.91 -1.11 29.69
N ALA A 85 30.70 -0.62 29.95
CA ALA A 85 29.54 -1.50 30.08
C ALA A 85 29.25 -2.20 28.74
N LEU A 86 28.17 -3.00 28.69
CA LEU A 86 27.72 -3.68 27.48
C LEU A 86 27.46 -2.69 26.33
N ASN A 87 28.19 -2.82 25.22
CA ASN A 87 28.01 -2.00 24.02
C ASN A 87 27.23 -2.72 22.92
N ALA A 88 27.46 -4.01 22.77
CA ALA A 88 26.70 -4.84 21.86
C ALA A 88 26.44 -6.20 22.49
N ALA A 89 25.32 -6.84 22.17
CA ALA A 89 25.08 -8.22 22.55
C ALA A 89 24.08 -8.93 21.67
N LEU A 90 24.27 -10.25 21.55
CA LEU A 90 23.18 -11.18 21.25
C LEU A 90 22.71 -11.79 22.56
N ARG A 91 21.41 -11.68 22.88
CA ARG A 91 20.86 -12.11 24.15
C ARG A 91 19.60 -12.95 23.96
N PHE A 92 19.51 -14.03 24.72
CA PHE A 92 18.33 -14.89 24.82
C PHE A 92 17.73 -14.77 26.22
N THR A 93 16.45 -14.48 26.30
CA THR A 93 15.77 -14.16 27.57
C THR A 93 14.46 -14.92 27.67
N ALA A 94 14.13 -15.43 28.85
CA ALA A 94 12.80 -15.96 29.14
C ALA A 94 11.77 -14.81 29.18
N THR A 95 10.61 -15.01 28.56
CA THR A 95 9.53 -14.00 28.49
C THR A 95 8.33 -14.33 29.37
N GLN A 96 8.46 -15.36 30.20
CA GLN A 96 7.47 -15.80 31.15
C GLN A 96 8.12 -16.69 32.21
N ASN A 97 7.41 -16.94 33.31
CA ASN A 97 7.83 -17.94 34.29
C ASN A 97 7.72 -19.34 33.67
N TRP A 98 8.81 -20.10 33.71
CA TRP A 98 8.85 -21.41 33.10
C TRP A 98 8.20 -22.48 33.98
N ASN A 99 7.53 -23.42 33.33
CA ASN A 99 7.08 -24.68 33.92
C ASN A 99 7.22 -25.80 32.88
N ALA A 100 6.71 -27.00 33.15
CA ALA A 100 6.83 -28.14 32.23
C ALA A 100 6.24 -27.89 30.82
N ASN A 101 5.22 -27.03 30.72
CA ASN A 101 4.44 -26.80 29.50
C ASN A 101 4.68 -25.42 28.87
N ASN A 102 5.41 -24.54 29.56
CA ASN A 102 5.49 -23.13 29.20
C ASN A 102 6.95 -22.67 29.34
N GLN A 103 7.64 -22.43 28.22
CA GLN A 103 9.04 -21.97 28.19
C GLN A 103 9.29 -20.86 27.16
N GLY A 104 8.39 -19.87 27.10
CA GLY A 104 8.49 -18.72 26.19
C GLY A 104 9.83 -17.99 26.30
N THR A 105 10.36 -17.60 25.14
CA THR A 105 11.65 -16.91 25.00
C THR A 105 11.59 -15.81 23.94
N ARG A 106 12.53 -14.88 24.04
CA ARG A 106 12.87 -13.96 22.96
C ARG A 106 14.37 -13.92 22.72
N ALA A 107 14.76 -13.55 21.51
CA ALA A 107 16.13 -13.30 21.11
C ALA A 107 16.28 -11.84 20.68
N GLU A 108 17.35 -11.18 21.11
CA GLU A 108 17.54 -9.74 20.94
C GLU A 108 18.99 -9.42 20.53
N ILE A 109 19.13 -8.43 19.65
CA ILE A 109 20.41 -7.79 19.30
C ILE A 109 20.42 -6.39 19.89
N TYR A 110 21.37 -6.17 20.79
CA TYR A 110 21.65 -4.89 21.42
C TYR A 110 22.82 -4.21 20.73
N VAL A 111 22.71 -2.91 20.48
CA VAL A 111 23.81 -2.07 19.98
C VAL A 111 23.78 -0.67 20.60
N THR A 112 24.95 -0.04 20.73
CA THR A 112 25.09 1.37 21.10
C THR A 112 25.05 2.26 19.86
N GLN A 113 24.28 3.34 19.89
CA GLN A 113 24.25 4.32 18.80
C GLN A 113 25.53 5.18 18.78
N ASN A 114 26.03 5.51 17.58
CA ASN A 114 27.17 6.41 17.40
C ASN A 114 26.97 7.73 18.17
N ASN A 115 28.05 8.22 18.77
CA ASN A 115 28.06 9.45 19.60
C ASN A 115 27.19 9.36 20.86
N THR A 116 26.84 8.16 21.32
CA THR A 116 26.12 7.94 22.57
C THR A 116 26.75 6.81 23.38
N THR A 117 26.33 6.66 24.63
CA THR A 117 26.60 5.48 25.46
C THR A 117 25.35 4.62 25.68
N LEU A 118 24.26 4.91 24.96
CA LEU A 118 22.97 4.26 25.16
C LEU A 118 22.89 2.98 24.32
N THR A 119 23.02 1.84 24.99
CA THR A 119 22.79 0.52 24.37
C THR A 119 21.32 0.16 24.46
N SER A 120 20.76 -0.27 23.34
CA SER A 120 19.33 -0.65 23.26
C SER A 120 19.12 -1.79 22.27
N SER A 121 18.04 -2.54 22.47
CA SER A 121 17.60 -3.55 21.52
C SER A 121 17.23 -2.87 20.20
N ARG A 122 17.75 -3.38 19.08
CA ARG A 122 17.49 -2.84 17.72
C ARG A 122 16.87 -3.87 16.80
N LEU A 123 17.00 -5.15 17.13
CA LEU A 123 16.33 -6.24 16.45
C LEU A 123 15.96 -7.27 17.50
N PHE A 124 14.71 -7.72 17.49
CA PHE A 124 14.32 -8.86 18.29
C PHE A 124 13.31 -9.75 17.58
N ILE A 125 13.31 -11.02 17.97
CA ILE A 125 12.28 -11.99 17.63
C ILE A 125 11.64 -12.42 18.94
N ASN A 126 10.34 -12.24 19.04
CA ASN A 126 9.61 -12.51 20.27
C ASN A 126 9.02 -13.92 20.32
N HIS A 127 8.48 -14.32 21.46
CA HIS A 127 7.96 -15.67 21.73
C HIS A 127 6.82 -16.10 20.79
N ASN A 128 6.13 -15.14 20.18
CA ASN A 128 5.05 -15.35 19.20
C ASN A 128 5.55 -15.26 17.74
N GLY A 129 6.86 -15.19 17.53
CA GLY A 129 7.52 -15.10 16.23
C GLY A 129 7.54 -13.70 15.61
N LYS A 130 6.93 -12.69 16.27
CA LYS A 130 6.94 -11.31 15.76
C LYS A 130 8.34 -10.72 15.84
N VAL A 131 8.70 -9.95 14.82
CA VAL A 131 10.01 -9.33 14.63
C VAL A 131 9.88 -7.81 14.75
N GLY A 132 10.60 -7.24 15.70
CA GLY A 132 10.71 -5.79 15.84
C GLY A 132 12.07 -5.29 15.36
N ILE A 133 12.09 -4.23 14.55
CA ILE A 133 13.30 -3.53 14.11
C ILE A 133 13.23 -2.06 14.53
N GLY A 134 14.31 -1.57 15.15
CA GLY A 134 14.47 -0.17 15.57
C GLY A 134 14.39 0.04 17.08
N ASN A 135 14.20 1.28 17.51
CA ASN A 135 14.29 1.67 18.92
C ASN A 135 12.92 1.53 19.59
N TYR A 136 12.60 0.28 19.93
CA TYR A 136 11.33 -0.10 20.55
C TYR A 136 11.28 0.31 22.02
N LEU A 137 10.28 1.11 22.38
CA LEU A 137 9.85 1.29 23.77
C LEU A 137 8.76 0.26 24.18
N VAL A 138 8.20 -0.46 23.21
CA VAL A 138 7.15 -1.46 23.40
C VAL A 138 7.76 -2.85 23.25
N THR A 139 7.52 -3.76 24.19
CA THR A 139 8.15 -5.10 24.15
C THR A 139 7.42 -6.10 23.24
N GLU A 140 6.27 -5.72 22.68
CA GLU A 140 5.43 -6.56 21.81
C GLU A 140 5.07 -5.80 20.52
N PRO A 141 5.54 -6.25 19.34
CA PRO A 141 5.09 -5.71 18.06
C PRO A 141 3.60 -5.98 17.84
N ASP A 142 2.90 -5.09 17.15
CA ASP A 142 1.49 -5.35 16.78
C ASP A 142 1.39 -6.31 15.58
N HIS A 143 2.37 -6.26 14.69
CA HIS A 143 2.43 -7.03 13.44
C HIS A 143 3.59 -8.03 13.43
N GLN A 144 3.59 -8.98 12.48
CA GLN A 144 4.65 -9.98 12.36
C GLN A 144 6.03 -9.37 12.13
N LEU A 145 6.08 -8.25 11.39
CA LEU A 145 7.25 -7.42 11.24
C LEU A 145 6.82 -5.97 11.46
N GLU A 146 7.51 -5.26 12.34
CA GLU A 146 7.27 -3.84 12.55
C GLU A 146 8.61 -3.11 12.68
N VAL A 147 8.67 -1.96 11.99
CA VAL A 147 9.85 -1.09 11.94
C VAL A 147 9.47 0.21 12.64
N GLN A 148 10.03 0.45 13.82
CA GLN A 148 9.67 1.59 14.67
C GLN A 148 10.90 2.31 15.20
N GLN A 149 10.87 3.65 15.18
CA GLN A 149 11.80 4.50 15.91
C GLN A 149 11.08 5.72 16.52
N PRO A 150 11.57 6.26 17.66
CA PRO A 150 10.94 7.35 18.39
C PRO A 150 11.11 8.73 17.74
N SER A 151 11.88 8.89 16.66
CA SER A 151 12.01 10.15 15.92
C SER A 151 12.20 9.95 14.39
N ASP A 152 12.03 11.05 13.64
CA ASP A 152 11.60 11.15 12.22
C ASP A 152 12.65 10.91 11.11
N SER A 153 13.67 10.07 11.31
CA SER A 153 14.55 9.71 10.19
C SER A 153 14.06 8.42 9.54
N ASP A 154 13.21 8.56 8.51
CA ASP A 154 12.73 7.53 7.58
C ASP A 154 12.19 6.22 8.20
N LYS A 155 10.86 6.16 8.33
CA LYS A 155 10.13 4.93 8.67
C LYS A 155 9.70 4.26 7.37
N GLY A 156 10.32 3.14 6.99
CA GLY A 156 9.89 2.45 5.77
C GLY A 156 10.74 1.25 5.35
N ILE A 157 10.35 0.66 4.23
CA ILE A 157 11.06 -0.42 3.56
C ILE A 157 11.67 0.19 2.28
N GLY A 158 12.98 0.41 2.29
CA GLY A 158 13.72 0.84 1.09
C GLY A 158 14.02 -0.36 0.20
N VAL A 159 13.64 -0.31 -1.07
CA VAL A 159 13.96 -1.34 -2.07
C VAL A 159 14.72 -0.68 -3.21
N TYR A 160 16.04 -0.87 -3.25
CA TYR A 160 16.92 -0.22 -4.21
C TYR A 160 17.38 -1.18 -5.29
N ARG A 161 17.55 -0.66 -6.51
CA ARG A 161 18.12 -1.41 -7.63
C ARG A 161 19.06 -0.57 -8.47
N TYR A 162 20.16 -1.19 -8.88
CA TYR A 162 21.07 -0.68 -9.91
C TYR A 162 21.09 -1.70 -11.08
N ALA A 163 20.26 -1.46 -12.11
CA ALA A 163 20.09 -2.23 -13.37
C ALA A 163 19.29 -3.56 -13.34
N GLY A 164 18.31 -3.74 -14.26
CA GLY A 164 17.41 -4.90 -14.50
C GLY A 164 15.97 -4.74 -13.92
N ASP A 165 15.22 -5.84 -13.66
CA ASP A 165 13.79 -5.82 -13.24
C ASP A 165 13.45 -4.90 -12.05
N ALA A 166 12.26 -4.30 -12.03
CA ALA A 166 11.87 -3.30 -11.03
C ALA A 166 11.97 -3.79 -9.56
N PRO A 167 12.41 -2.94 -8.63
CA PRO A 167 12.27 -3.22 -7.20
C PRO A 167 10.78 -3.35 -6.85
N SER A 168 10.44 -4.36 -6.05
CA SER A 168 9.04 -4.77 -5.86
C SER A 168 8.72 -5.14 -4.42
N ILE A 169 7.51 -4.81 -3.99
CA ILE A 169 6.86 -5.38 -2.82
C ILE A 169 5.63 -6.13 -3.33
N PHE A 170 5.60 -7.45 -3.14
CA PHE A 170 4.49 -8.29 -3.59
C PHE A 170 3.66 -8.78 -2.42
N GLY A 171 2.34 -8.75 -2.59
CA GLY A 171 1.46 -9.63 -1.83
C GLY A 171 1.27 -10.94 -2.58
N ILE A 172 1.21 -12.04 -1.83
CA ILE A 172 0.96 -13.37 -2.35
C ILE A 172 -0.26 -13.90 -1.59
N SER A 173 -1.31 -14.25 -2.33
CA SER A 173 -2.58 -14.67 -1.76
C SER A 173 -3.04 -15.94 -2.43
N ALA A 174 -3.23 -16.98 -1.64
CA ALA A 174 -3.78 -18.27 -2.03
C ALA A 174 -4.75 -18.72 -0.94
N ASN A 175 -5.73 -19.53 -1.32
CA ASN A 175 -6.58 -20.21 -0.35
C ASN A 175 -5.85 -21.43 0.21
N GLY A 176 -6.46 -22.14 1.18
CA GLY A 176 -5.87 -23.34 1.78
C GLY A 176 -4.86 -23.02 2.89
N SER A 177 -3.82 -23.84 3.02
CA SER A 177 -2.78 -23.66 4.03
C SER A 177 -1.41 -23.48 3.39
N ASN A 178 -0.41 -23.09 4.19
CA ASN A 178 0.98 -22.97 3.77
C ASN A 178 1.62 -24.30 3.33
N ILE A 179 1.00 -25.44 3.63
CA ILE A 179 1.47 -26.78 3.24
C ILE A 179 0.60 -27.34 2.10
N LEU A 180 -0.63 -26.86 1.93
CA LEU A 180 -1.55 -27.26 0.86
C LEU A 180 -2.30 -26.03 0.31
N PRO A 181 -1.68 -25.26 -0.62
CA PRO A 181 -2.30 -24.07 -1.18
C PRO A 181 -3.36 -24.42 -2.24
N TYR A 182 -4.46 -23.69 -2.22
CA TYR A 182 -5.52 -23.73 -3.22
C TYR A 182 -5.55 -22.45 -4.06
N PRO A 183 -6.08 -22.50 -5.30
CA PRO A 183 -6.15 -21.33 -6.16
C PRO A 183 -6.86 -20.15 -5.50
N THR A 184 -6.38 -18.94 -5.82
CA THR A 184 -7.03 -17.68 -5.48
C THR A 184 -8.42 -17.63 -6.11
N THR A 185 -9.41 -17.15 -5.37
CA THR A 185 -10.80 -17.02 -5.82
C THR A 185 -11.22 -15.56 -5.96
N SER A 186 -12.30 -15.32 -6.71
CA SER A 186 -12.86 -13.98 -6.86
C SER A 186 -13.10 -13.32 -5.49
N GLY A 187 -12.77 -12.04 -5.37
CA GLY A 187 -12.86 -11.25 -4.14
C GLY A 187 -11.68 -11.41 -3.19
N ASN A 188 -10.74 -12.34 -3.41
CA ASN A 188 -9.52 -12.40 -2.62
C ASN A 188 -8.63 -11.18 -2.88
N ILE A 189 -8.15 -10.56 -1.80
CA ILE A 189 -7.17 -9.48 -1.88
C ILE A 189 -5.79 -10.11 -2.06
N LEU A 190 -5.11 -9.73 -3.13
CA LEU A 190 -3.75 -10.13 -3.46
C LEU A 190 -2.74 -9.34 -2.64
N ALA A 191 -2.96 -8.02 -2.57
CA ALA A 191 -2.14 -7.08 -1.85
C ALA A 191 -2.96 -5.83 -1.50
N ARG A 192 -2.58 -5.16 -0.41
CA ARG A 192 -3.24 -3.94 0.08
C ARG A 192 -2.19 -2.92 0.50
N PHE A 193 -2.36 -1.69 0.04
CA PHE A 193 -1.65 -0.52 0.54
C PHE A 193 -2.65 0.42 1.18
N GLY A 194 -2.51 0.74 2.46
CA GLY A 194 -3.50 1.57 3.13
C GLY A 194 -3.04 2.12 4.48
N GLY A 195 -3.74 3.18 4.91
CA GLY A 195 -3.50 3.86 6.18
C GLY A 195 -4.48 3.41 7.26
N LYS A 196 -3.94 3.11 8.44
CA LYS A 196 -4.68 2.97 9.70
C LYS A 196 -4.32 4.16 10.61
N GLY A 197 -5.21 4.49 11.53
CA GLY A 197 -4.95 5.49 12.58
C GLY A 197 -5.48 5.03 13.94
N HIS A 198 -4.99 5.63 15.02
CA HIS A 198 -5.50 5.41 16.38
C HIS A 198 -6.66 6.37 16.66
N ASN A 199 -7.77 5.88 17.22
CA ASN A 199 -8.97 6.69 17.50
C ASN A 199 -9.09 7.07 19.00
N SER A 200 -7.98 7.09 19.72
CA SER A 200 -7.87 7.24 21.19
C SER A 200 -8.30 6.02 22.01
N VAL A 201 -8.85 4.98 21.39
CA VAL A 201 -9.15 3.70 22.04
C VAL A 201 -8.26 2.60 21.46
N ASP A 202 -8.32 2.42 20.14
CA ASP A 202 -7.61 1.38 19.41
C ASP A 202 -7.09 1.87 18.05
N TYR A 203 -6.19 1.09 17.46
CA TYR A 203 -5.88 1.21 16.03
C TYR A 203 -7.03 0.72 15.17
N THR A 204 -7.45 1.57 14.23
CA THR A 204 -8.54 1.29 13.30
C THR A 204 -8.16 0.25 12.23
N THR A 205 -9.17 -0.31 11.57
CA THR A 205 -8.96 -0.93 10.25
C THR A 205 -8.58 0.13 9.22
N ALA A 206 -8.04 -0.27 8.05
CA ALA A 206 -7.59 0.69 7.04
C ALA A 206 -8.74 1.62 6.59
N ARG A 207 -8.54 2.94 6.67
CA ARG A 207 -9.55 3.99 6.38
C ARG A 207 -9.43 4.57 4.97
N ALA A 208 -8.21 4.60 4.44
CA ALA A 208 -7.94 4.87 3.03
C ALA A 208 -7.00 3.80 2.52
N ARG A 209 -7.32 3.19 1.38
CA ARG A 209 -6.53 2.07 0.85
C ARG A 209 -6.72 1.86 -0.65
N ILE A 210 -5.76 1.15 -1.20
CA ILE A 210 -5.75 0.57 -2.54
C ILE A 210 -5.67 -0.95 -2.36
N ASP A 211 -6.65 -1.66 -2.88
CA ASP A 211 -6.72 -3.11 -2.87
C ASP A 211 -6.50 -3.64 -4.29
N MET A 212 -5.57 -4.59 -4.44
CA MET A 212 -5.47 -5.43 -5.64
C MET A 212 -6.27 -6.70 -5.37
N VAL A 213 -7.28 -6.99 -6.19
CA VAL A 213 -8.30 -8.02 -5.89
C VAL A 213 -8.48 -8.94 -7.07
N ALA A 214 -8.48 -10.25 -6.85
CA ALA A 214 -8.85 -11.21 -7.90
C ALA A 214 -10.31 -10.98 -8.31
N ASN A 215 -10.56 -10.77 -9.61
CA ASN A 215 -11.92 -10.48 -10.10
C ASN A 215 -12.67 -11.74 -10.59
N GLN A 216 -11.98 -12.88 -10.58
CA GLN A 216 -12.49 -14.18 -10.98
C GLN A 216 -11.78 -15.29 -10.20
N ASN A 217 -12.29 -16.51 -10.30
CA ASN A 217 -11.58 -17.67 -9.77
C ASN A 217 -10.37 -17.96 -10.66
N TRP A 218 -9.19 -18.05 -10.05
CA TRP A 218 -7.97 -18.23 -10.79
C TRP A 218 -7.77 -19.67 -11.24
N THR A 219 -7.36 -19.82 -12.49
CA THR A 219 -6.90 -21.08 -13.08
C THR A 219 -5.51 -20.85 -13.69
N THR A 220 -4.92 -21.89 -14.28
CA THR A 220 -3.62 -21.77 -14.97
C THR A 220 -3.64 -20.82 -16.16
N THR A 221 -4.81 -20.49 -16.72
CA THR A 221 -4.95 -19.63 -17.91
C THR A 221 -5.77 -18.37 -17.66
N ALA A 222 -6.31 -18.19 -16.45
CA ALA A 222 -7.29 -17.14 -16.18
C ALA A 222 -7.03 -16.53 -14.79
N THR A 223 -6.27 -15.44 -14.72
CA THR A 223 -5.85 -14.80 -13.46
C THR A 223 -6.19 -13.30 -13.41
N GLY A 224 -7.41 -12.96 -13.82
CA GLY A 224 -7.89 -11.57 -13.82
C GLY A 224 -7.89 -10.93 -12.43
N ALA A 225 -7.53 -9.65 -12.37
CA ALA A 225 -7.52 -8.86 -11.14
C ALA A 225 -7.91 -7.40 -11.42
N ASP A 226 -8.50 -6.78 -10.42
CA ASP A 226 -8.89 -5.37 -10.40
C ASP A 226 -8.01 -4.60 -9.38
N MET A 227 -7.93 -3.28 -9.57
CA MET A 227 -7.38 -2.36 -8.58
C MET A 227 -8.50 -1.44 -8.08
N GLN A 228 -8.73 -1.45 -6.77
CA GLN A 228 -9.86 -0.78 -6.13
C GLN A 228 -9.38 0.26 -5.12
N PHE A 229 -9.96 1.45 -5.18
CA PHE A 229 -9.61 2.58 -4.33
C PHE A 229 -10.75 2.86 -3.35
N TYR A 230 -10.42 2.90 -2.06
CA TYR A 230 -11.37 3.08 -0.98
C TYR A 230 -11.03 4.29 -0.12
N THR A 231 -12.05 5.05 0.26
CA THR A 231 -11.95 6.14 1.25
C THR A 231 -13.10 6.10 2.25
N THR A 232 -12.87 6.68 3.43
CA THR A 232 -13.89 6.90 4.47
C THR A 232 -14.35 8.35 4.41
N GLN A 233 -15.67 8.57 4.41
CA GLN A 233 -16.25 9.91 4.43
C GLN A 233 -16.09 10.56 5.81
N SER A 234 -15.87 11.87 5.85
CA SER A 234 -15.84 12.64 7.11
C SER A 234 -17.08 12.38 7.97
N GLY A 235 -16.87 12.17 9.27
CA GLY A 235 -17.95 11.83 10.21
C GLY A 235 -18.39 10.35 10.18
N THR A 236 -17.70 9.49 9.42
CA THR A 236 -18.01 8.05 9.34
C THR A 236 -16.78 7.19 9.67
N SER A 237 -16.98 5.89 9.86
CA SER A 237 -15.92 4.92 10.14
C SER A 237 -15.77 3.84 9.06
N THR A 238 -16.65 3.84 8.05
CA THR A 238 -16.70 2.81 7.01
C THR A 238 -16.06 3.30 5.72
N ALA A 239 -15.05 2.58 5.24
CA ALA A 239 -14.46 2.84 3.94
C ALA A 239 -15.33 2.25 2.82
N THR A 240 -15.59 3.02 1.76
CA THR A 240 -16.39 2.62 0.59
C THR A 240 -15.56 2.76 -0.68
N GLN A 241 -15.83 1.92 -1.68
CA GLN A 241 -15.14 1.98 -2.97
C GLN A 241 -15.52 3.28 -3.68
N LYS A 242 -14.52 4.04 -4.11
CA LYS A 242 -14.71 5.30 -4.85
C LYS A 242 -14.27 5.20 -6.30
N MET A 243 -13.29 4.36 -6.59
CA MET A 243 -12.83 4.09 -7.95
C MET A 243 -12.44 2.63 -8.09
N VAL A 244 -12.61 2.09 -9.29
CA VAL A 244 -12.06 0.79 -9.69
C VAL A 244 -11.43 0.89 -11.08
N ILE A 245 -10.31 0.19 -11.26
CA ILE A 245 -9.78 -0.17 -12.57
C ILE A 245 -9.98 -1.67 -12.70
N GLN A 246 -10.86 -2.09 -13.59
CA GLN A 246 -11.13 -3.49 -13.83
C GLN A 246 -10.02 -4.14 -14.66
N GLY A 247 -9.87 -5.46 -14.58
CA GLY A 247 -8.89 -6.23 -15.36
C GLY A 247 -9.04 -6.11 -16.89
N ASN A 248 -10.19 -5.64 -17.38
CA ASN A 248 -10.43 -5.30 -18.80
C ASN A 248 -9.99 -3.87 -19.19
N GLY A 249 -9.43 -3.12 -18.24
CA GLY A 249 -8.97 -1.74 -18.38
C GLY A 249 -10.06 -0.66 -18.26
N ASN A 250 -11.30 -1.01 -17.90
CA ASN A 250 -12.35 -0.02 -17.66
C ASN A 250 -12.16 0.65 -16.29
N VAL A 251 -12.36 1.97 -16.25
CA VAL A 251 -12.25 2.78 -15.03
C VAL A 251 -13.63 3.24 -14.60
N GLY A 252 -14.02 2.91 -13.38
CA GLY A 252 -15.25 3.38 -12.75
C GLY A 252 -14.94 4.39 -11.64
N ILE A 253 -15.63 5.53 -11.61
CA ILE A 253 -15.61 6.51 -10.51
C ILE A 253 -17.03 6.60 -9.95
N GLY A 254 -17.20 6.18 -8.71
CA GLY A 254 -18.52 5.94 -8.11
C GLY A 254 -19.28 4.75 -8.71
N ASP A 255 -18.91 4.27 -9.89
CA ASP A 255 -19.42 3.06 -10.54
C ASP A 255 -18.50 1.87 -10.25
N ALA A 256 -19.02 0.81 -9.64
CA ALA A 256 -18.26 -0.39 -9.33
C ALA A 256 -18.15 -1.37 -10.52
N ASN A 257 -19.01 -1.22 -11.54
CA ASN A 257 -19.11 -2.14 -12.68
C ASN A 257 -19.13 -1.39 -14.03
N PRO A 258 -18.08 -0.62 -14.35
CA PRO A 258 -18.03 0.21 -15.54
C PRO A 258 -18.20 -0.61 -16.84
N GLN A 259 -19.24 -0.30 -17.61
CA GLN A 259 -19.49 -0.92 -18.94
C GLN A 259 -18.78 -0.19 -20.09
N SER A 260 -18.21 0.99 -19.82
CA SER A 260 -17.43 1.82 -20.74
C SER A 260 -15.99 2.00 -20.22
N LYS A 261 -15.08 2.47 -21.09
CA LYS A 261 -13.67 2.70 -20.70
C LYS A 261 -13.52 3.66 -19.52
N LEU A 262 -14.39 4.66 -19.44
CA LEU A 262 -14.57 5.50 -18.27
C LEU A 262 -16.07 5.58 -17.97
N SER A 263 -16.47 5.24 -16.75
CA SER A 263 -17.82 5.43 -16.23
C SER A 263 -17.77 6.27 -14.96
N VAL A 264 -18.56 7.34 -14.91
CA VAL A 264 -18.67 8.21 -13.73
C VAL A 264 -20.13 8.22 -13.29
N MET A 265 -20.40 7.66 -12.10
CA MET A 265 -21.73 7.68 -11.52
C MET A 265 -21.87 8.90 -10.59
N GLY A 266 -22.41 9.98 -11.14
CA GLY A 266 -22.61 11.24 -10.43
C GLY A 266 -22.44 12.44 -11.37
N ASP A 267 -22.23 13.61 -10.79
CA ASP A 267 -21.94 14.83 -11.54
C ASP A 267 -20.47 14.83 -12.00
N LEU A 268 -20.26 15.12 -13.28
CA LEU A 268 -18.94 15.26 -13.89
C LEU A 268 -18.75 16.69 -14.39
N GLN A 269 -17.82 17.41 -13.78
CA GLN A 269 -17.35 18.69 -14.31
C GLN A 269 -16.13 18.45 -15.20
N LEU A 270 -16.30 18.55 -16.51
CA LEU A 270 -15.24 18.39 -17.49
C LEU A 270 -14.84 19.77 -18.05
N GLY A 271 -13.59 20.19 -17.85
CA GLY A 271 -13.02 21.34 -18.55
C GLY A 271 -12.51 20.89 -19.92
N ILE A 272 -13.18 21.30 -20.99
CA ILE A 272 -12.73 21.02 -22.35
C ILE A 272 -12.04 22.28 -22.88
N GLU A 273 -10.71 22.26 -22.99
CA GLU A 273 -9.96 23.28 -23.71
C GLU A 273 -9.82 22.86 -25.16
N THR A 274 -10.68 23.39 -26.04
CA THR A 274 -10.51 23.21 -27.48
C THR A 274 -9.33 24.06 -27.95
N LYS A 275 -8.12 23.49 -27.97
CA LYS A 275 -7.03 24.06 -28.77
C LYS A 275 -7.52 24.14 -30.21
N ASN A 276 -7.53 25.34 -30.78
CA ASN A 276 -8.01 25.68 -32.13
C ASN A 276 -7.27 24.87 -33.23
N TYR A 277 -7.60 23.59 -33.35
CA TYR A 277 -7.41 22.83 -34.58
C TYR A 277 -8.76 22.87 -35.30
N SER A 278 -8.74 23.25 -36.58
CA SER A 278 -9.87 23.54 -37.45
C SER A 278 -10.82 22.35 -37.72
N SER A 279 -10.85 21.33 -36.85
CA SER A 279 -11.57 20.08 -37.06
C SER A 279 -11.85 19.28 -35.77
N ASN A 280 -11.87 19.88 -34.59
CA ASN A 280 -12.21 19.15 -33.36
C ASN A 280 -13.73 19.14 -33.12
N GLU A 281 -14.39 18.07 -33.57
CA GLU A 281 -15.74 17.70 -33.12
C GLU A 281 -15.68 17.30 -31.64
N VAL A 282 -16.14 18.19 -30.76
CA VAL A 282 -16.53 17.77 -29.40
C VAL A 282 -17.95 17.22 -29.50
N SER A 283 -18.06 15.95 -29.92
CA SER A 283 -19.34 15.25 -30.00
C SER A 283 -19.80 14.86 -28.60
N PHE A 284 -20.64 15.69 -27.98
CA PHE A 284 -21.44 15.26 -26.84
C PHE A 284 -22.55 14.34 -27.36
N ASN A 285 -22.33 13.03 -27.39
CA ASN A 285 -23.43 12.08 -27.53
C ASN A 285 -24.32 12.24 -26.30
N ALA A 286 -25.41 12.98 -26.48
CA ALA A 286 -26.48 13.15 -25.51
C ALA A 286 -26.83 11.79 -24.89
N LEU A 287 -26.44 11.57 -23.63
CA LEU A 287 -26.86 10.41 -22.87
C LEU A 287 -28.38 10.44 -22.80
N ASN A 288 -29.02 9.41 -23.36
CA ASN A 288 -30.44 9.16 -23.31
C ASN A 288 -30.88 8.85 -21.86
N ARG A 289 -30.93 9.87 -21.00
CA ARG A 289 -31.52 9.79 -19.66
C ARG A 289 -32.74 10.69 -19.63
N ASN A 290 -33.93 10.08 -19.69
CA ASN A 290 -35.24 10.75 -19.53
C ASN A 290 -35.50 11.93 -20.49
N GLY A 291 -35.12 11.81 -21.76
CA GLY A 291 -35.58 12.71 -22.83
C GLY A 291 -35.13 14.17 -22.71
N LYS A 292 -34.12 14.48 -21.87
CA LYS A 292 -33.55 15.82 -21.74
C LYS A 292 -32.03 15.74 -21.68
N SER A 293 -31.39 16.35 -22.66
CA SER A 293 -29.94 16.59 -22.64
C SER A 293 -29.72 18.10 -22.55
N VAL A 294 -28.93 18.50 -21.55
CA VAL A 294 -28.61 19.90 -21.30
C VAL A 294 -27.14 20.10 -21.63
N ILE A 295 -26.85 20.98 -22.59
CA ILE A 295 -25.49 21.48 -22.86
C ILE A 295 -25.45 22.94 -22.39
N MET A 296 -24.59 23.24 -21.41
CA MET A 296 -24.36 24.59 -20.90
C MET A 296 -23.07 25.16 -21.47
N PHE A 297 -23.15 26.34 -22.10
CA PHE A 297 -21.98 27.08 -22.56
C PHE A 297 -21.69 28.24 -21.59
N ARG A 298 -20.41 28.41 -21.20
CA ARG A 298 -19.95 29.49 -20.32
C ARG A 298 -19.00 30.40 -21.08
N GLY A 299 -19.37 31.67 -21.28
CA GLY A 299 -18.52 32.68 -21.93
C GLY A 299 -19.24 33.53 -22.99
N ASN A 300 -18.69 34.72 -23.29
CA ASN A 300 -19.19 35.62 -24.33
C ASN A 300 -18.72 35.15 -25.71
N GLY A 301 -19.59 35.25 -26.74
CA GLY A 301 -19.20 35.05 -28.14
C GLY A 301 -20.19 34.22 -28.96
N THR A 302 -19.70 33.68 -30.08
CA THR A 302 -20.45 32.72 -30.90
C THR A 302 -20.13 31.31 -30.44
N VAL A 303 -21.17 30.54 -30.13
CA VAL A 303 -21.05 29.12 -29.80
C VAL A 303 -21.53 28.31 -30.98
N ASN A 304 -20.68 27.36 -31.38
CA ASN A 304 -20.93 26.55 -32.55
C ASN A 304 -21.43 25.14 -32.17
N LEU A 305 -22.71 24.80 -32.43
CA LEU A 305 -23.22 23.42 -32.38
C LEU A 305 -23.16 22.77 -33.77
N ASN A 306 -22.12 21.96 -34.00
CA ASN A 306 -21.96 21.16 -35.22
C ASN A 306 -22.56 19.76 -35.05
N GLY A 307 -23.11 19.18 -36.12
CA GLY A 307 -23.41 17.74 -36.19
C GLY A 307 -24.70 17.30 -35.50
N ILE A 308 -25.62 18.22 -35.19
CA ILE A 308 -26.95 17.83 -34.69
C ILE A 308 -27.81 17.29 -35.85
N SER A 309 -27.61 16.02 -36.21
CA SER A 309 -28.40 15.34 -37.24
C SER A 309 -29.53 14.53 -36.63
N GLY A 310 -30.77 14.85 -36.99
CA GLY A 310 -31.91 14.00 -36.67
C GLY A 310 -32.25 13.87 -35.17
N GLY A 311 -33.35 13.17 -34.90
CA GLY A 311 -33.88 12.89 -33.57
C GLY A 311 -35.11 11.99 -33.67
N VAL A 312 -35.64 11.53 -32.53
CA VAL A 312 -37.03 11.02 -32.48
C VAL A 312 -37.98 12.21 -32.47
N ASP A 313 -39.15 12.08 -33.11
CA ASP A 313 -40.16 13.14 -33.09
C ASP A 313 -40.44 13.59 -31.65
N GLY A 314 -40.38 14.91 -31.41
CA GLY A 314 -40.54 15.52 -30.10
C GLY A 314 -39.29 15.56 -29.21
N LEU A 315 -38.09 15.19 -29.69
CA LEU A 315 -36.86 15.32 -28.91
C LEU A 315 -36.59 16.79 -28.54
N ILE A 316 -36.33 17.06 -27.26
CA ILE A 316 -36.06 18.42 -26.76
C ILE A 316 -34.57 18.59 -26.45
N LEU A 317 -33.96 19.61 -27.04
CA LEU A 317 -32.63 20.11 -26.69
C LEU A 317 -32.77 21.50 -26.06
N THR A 318 -32.33 21.64 -24.82
CA THR A 318 -32.28 22.93 -24.13
C THR A 318 -30.84 23.44 -24.10
N VAL A 319 -30.60 24.62 -24.66
CA VAL A 319 -29.30 25.29 -24.60
C VAL A 319 -29.40 26.44 -23.61
N MET A 320 -28.55 26.45 -22.58
CA MET A 320 -28.52 27.49 -21.55
C MET A 320 -27.20 28.23 -21.57
N THR A 321 -27.24 29.52 -21.27
CA THR A 321 -26.06 30.40 -21.27
C THR A 321 -26.06 31.32 -20.06
N ASN A 322 -24.88 31.65 -19.52
CA ASN A 322 -24.71 32.57 -18.38
C ASN A 322 -24.35 34.00 -18.79
N SER A 323 -24.32 34.27 -20.10
CA SER A 323 -23.96 35.53 -20.73
C SER A 323 -24.69 35.68 -22.07
N THR A 324 -24.63 36.85 -22.70
CA THR A 324 -25.21 37.02 -24.05
C THR A 324 -24.38 36.21 -25.03
N THR A 325 -25.05 35.28 -25.72
CA THR A 325 -24.38 34.36 -26.66
C THR A 325 -25.23 34.25 -27.91
N THR A 326 -24.59 34.30 -29.07
CA THR A 326 -25.24 33.95 -30.34
C THR A 326 -25.00 32.46 -30.56
N LEU A 327 -26.06 31.66 -30.44
CA LEU A 327 -26.01 30.25 -30.77
C LEU A 327 -26.10 30.10 -32.30
N LYS A 328 -25.18 29.34 -32.90
CA LYS A 328 -25.24 28.94 -34.31
C LYS A 328 -25.29 27.42 -34.41
N ILE A 329 -26.14 26.92 -35.31
CA ILE A 329 -26.48 25.50 -35.47
C ILE A 329 -26.20 25.08 -36.91
N TRP A 330 -25.36 24.05 -37.11
CA TRP A 330 -25.11 23.44 -38.43
C TRP A 330 -25.62 22.01 -38.52
N GLY A 331 -26.31 21.70 -39.61
CA GLY A 331 -26.66 20.34 -40.03
C GLY A 331 -25.96 19.97 -41.36
N ASN A 332 -25.98 18.69 -41.75
CA ASN A 332 -25.30 18.21 -42.95
C ASN A 332 -26.21 17.25 -43.77
N TYR A 333 -27.06 17.75 -44.70
CA TYR A 333 -27.87 16.96 -45.68
C TYR A 333 -28.47 17.84 -46.81
N PRO A 334 -28.89 17.29 -47.99
CA PRO A 334 -29.25 18.05 -49.20
C PRO A 334 -30.73 18.57 -49.32
N LEU A 335 -30.94 19.89 -49.59
CA LEU A 335 -31.98 20.67 -50.40
C LEU A 335 -33.35 20.03 -50.72
N ALA A 336 -34.45 20.68 -50.35
CA ALA A 336 -35.37 21.24 -51.34
C ALA A 336 -36.12 22.45 -50.74
N ASN A 337 -36.49 23.41 -51.60
CA ASN A 337 -37.06 24.74 -51.34
C ASN A 337 -38.12 24.88 -50.23
N VAL A 338 -37.89 25.74 -49.22
CA VAL A 338 -38.98 26.41 -48.45
C VAL A 338 -38.54 27.78 -47.88
N ALA A 339 -39.47 28.74 -47.85
CA ALA A 339 -39.28 30.13 -47.42
C ALA A 339 -39.03 30.33 -45.90
N ALA A 340 -38.37 31.44 -45.59
CA ALA A 340 -37.82 31.81 -44.28
C ALA A 340 -38.83 32.51 -43.36
N SER A 341 -39.04 31.96 -42.15
CA SER A 341 -39.20 32.79 -40.94
C SER A 341 -38.98 32.06 -39.62
N ASP A 342 -39.13 30.73 -39.48
CA ASP A 342 -39.04 30.08 -38.13
C ASP A 342 -38.47 28.64 -38.15
N ARG A 343 -37.54 28.33 -39.06
CA ARG A 343 -37.13 26.93 -39.33
C ARG A 343 -35.61 26.77 -39.43
N ILE A 344 -35.08 25.68 -38.87
CA ILE A 344 -33.76 25.12 -39.26
C ILE A 344 -34.02 24.32 -40.54
N VAL A 345 -33.76 24.90 -41.71
CA VAL A 345 -33.94 24.25 -43.02
C VAL A 345 -32.58 23.78 -43.54
N PHE A 346 -32.46 22.53 -43.97
CA PHE A 346 -31.23 21.99 -44.55
C PHE A 346 -31.06 22.46 -46.01
N ALA A 347 -29.86 22.89 -46.38
CA ALA A 347 -29.52 23.42 -47.70
C ALA A 347 -28.64 22.46 -48.56
N GLU A 348 -29.11 22.01 -49.75
CA GLU A 348 -28.37 21.49 -50.95
C GLU A 348 -27.42 22.58 -51.42
N ASN A 349 -26.29 22.10 -51.90
CA ASN A 349 -25.21 22.82 -52.56
C ASN A 349 -24.16 23.39 -51.62
N GLY A 350 -23.70 22.51 -50.72
CA GLY A 350 -22.26 22.27 -50.55
C GLY A 350 -21.44 23.48 -50.07
N GLY A 351 -22.10 24.45 -49.45
CA GLY A 351 -21.51 25.62 -48.82
C GLY A 351 -22.21 25.88 -47.50
N TRP A 352 -21.46 26.42 -46.53
CA TRP A 352 -21.96 26.74 -45.19
C TRP A 352 -23.00 27.85 -45.25
N ILE A 353 -24.28 27.51 -45.41
CA ILE A 353 -25.39 28.46 -45.24
C ILE A 353 -26.47 27.84 -44.36
N LEU A 354 -26.23 27.90 -43.05
CA LEU A 354 -27.33 28.01 -42.08
C LEU A 354 -26.79 28.70 -40.83
N ASP A 355 -27.14 29.98 -40.69
CA ASP A 355 -26.84 30.76 -39.48
C ASP A 355 -28.18 31.08 -38.83
N LEU A 356 -28.78 30.10 -38.15
CA LEU A 356 -29.79 30.44 -37.16
C LEU A 356 -29.06 31.04 -35.96
N SER A 357 -28.82 32.35 -36.02
CA SER A 357 -28.29 33.13 -34.92
C SER A 357 -29.41 33.37 -33.91
N VAL A 358 -29.56 32.48 -32.92
CA VAL A 358 -30.43 32.74 -31.78
C VAL A 358 -29.63 33.53 -30.75
N ASN A 359 -30.05 34.76 -30.49
CA ASN A 359 -29.55 35.51 -29.34
C ASN A 359 -30.16 34.88 -28.08
N VAL A 360 -29.33 34.20 -27.29
CA VAL A 360 -29.71 33.66 -25.99
C VAL A 360 -29.34 34.70 -24.93
N LYS A 361 -30.34 35.17 -24.17
CA LYS A 361 -30.13 36.14 -23.10
C LYS A 361 -29.32 35.50 -21.94
N PRO A 362 -28.54 36.30 -21.19
CA PRO A 362 -27.88 35.84 -19.97
C PRO A 362 -28.89 35.21 -19.00
N ASN A 363 -28.56 34.05 -18.45
CA ASN A 363 -29.41 33.30 -17.51
C ASN A 363 -30.77 32.83 -18.08
N SER A 364 -30.93 32.89 -19.41
CA SER A 364 -32.02 32.26 -20.16
C SER A 364 -31.48 31.07 -20.97
N GLY A 365 -32.39 30.30 -21.56
CA GLY A 365 -32.06 29.29 -22.56
C GLY A 365 -32.97 29.36 -23.77
N CYS A 366 -32.56 28.74 -24.87
CA CYS A 366 -33.43 28.45 -26.00
C CYS A 366 -33.79 26.96 -26.00
N MET A 367 -35.05 26.66 -26.30
CA MET A 367 -35.53 25.29 -26.45
C MET A 367 -35.67 24.96 -27.93
N LEU A 368 -35.06 23.86 -28.34
CA LEU A 368 -35.20 23.27 -29.67
C LEU A 368 -36.01 21.98 -29.54
N ILE A 369 -36.96 21.76 -30.44
CA ILE A 369 -37.68 20.50 -30.59
C ILE A 369 -37.41 19.92 -31.97
N TYR A 370 -37.16 18.61 -32.04
CA TYR A 370 -37.06 17.91 -33.30
C TYR A 370 -38.44 17.52 -33.79
N ASP A 371 -38.83 18.02 -34.96
CA ASP A 371 -40.02 17.58 -35.69
C ASP A 371 -39.62 16.41 -36.60
N GLY A 372 -40.07 15.22 -36.26
CA GLY A 372 -39.76 14.00 -36.99
C GLY A 372 -40.48 13.88 -38.33
N THR A 373 -41.54 14.67 -38.56
CA THR A 373 -42.29 14.68 -39.83
C THR A 373 -41.51 15.45 -40.89
N ASP A 374 -41.05 16.65 -40.53
CA ASP A 374 -40.29 17.52 -41.43
C ASP A 374 -38.77 17.29 -41.34
N GLN A 375 -38.33 16.43 -40.42
CA GLN A 375 -36.93 16.17 -40.08
C GLN A 375 -36.14 17.42 -39.67
N VAL A 376 -36.80 18.45 -39.16
CA VAL A 376 -36.17 19.75 -38.80
C VAL A 376 -36.21 20.01 -37.29
N TRP A 377 -35.22 20.76 -36.80
CA TRP A 377 -35.27 21.34 -35.45
C TRP A 377 -36.03 22.68 -35.48
N ARG A 378 -36.93 22.89 -34.51
CA ARG A 378 -37.74 24.11 -34.37
C ARG A 378 -37.46 24.78 -33.03
N VAL A 379 -37.45 26.11 -32.99
CA VAL A 379 -37.30 26.88 -31.73
C VAL A 379 -38.68 27.03 -31.09
N LEU A 380 -38.81 26.61 -29.83
CA LEU A 380 -40.09 26.67 -29.09
C LEU A 380 -40.27 27.92 -28.21
N GLY A 381 -39.26 28.78 -28.13
CA GLY A 381 -39.34 30.02 -27.38
C GLY A 381 -37.97 30.62 -27.13
N ASN A 382 -37.88 31.93 -27.34
CA ASN A 382 -36.71 32.74 -27.02
C ASN A 382 -37.18 33.82 -26.04
N ASN A 383 -37.00 33.58 -24.73
CA ASN A 383 -37.38 34.56 -23.70
C ASN A 383 -36.21 35.48 -23.33
#